data_AF-A0A9E1NF87-F1
#
_entry.id   AF-A0A9E1NF87-F1
#
_cell.length_a   1.000
_cell.length_b   1.000
_cell.length_c   1.000
_cell.angle_alpha   90.00
_cell.angle_beta   90.00
_cell.angle_gamma   90.00
#
_symmetry.space_group_name_H-M   'P 1'
#
loop_
_entity.id
_entity.type
_entity.pdbx_description
1 polymer ?
#
loop_
_entity_poly.entity_id
_entity_poly.type
_entity_poly.pdbx_seq_one_letter_code
_entity_poly.pdbx_strand_id
1 'polypeptide(L)'
;MIKKFFLLTFVMVFLNSCSWLHKEWEDRPDWLMPDSSTSSTQTINNSSNTLLVSGFSILSSPSEVRKDIAAGGLKYEKSKNDRKAKLLSYSFGGTLIDAPRLFSYSSSDSTVNFFEGSLLSTRMTFNATSDQNLEEIINSLYQILVNNYSSPDSEASIYSFQTYKWNNEEVEVFLSVDKENKRVFVTEINSKLEESRSFREFKNKFIDEYQTYDEEVKYGKSKR
;
A
#
# COMPACT_ATOMS: atom_id res chain seq x y z
N MET A 1 25.21 14.18 66.32
CA MET A 1 25.82 14.34 64.98
C MET A 1 25.38 13.22 64.03
N ILE A 2 24.07 12.90 63.91
CA ILE A 2 23.54 11.83 63.01
C ILE A 2 22.24 12.25 62.27
N LYS A 3 21.58 13.37 62.62
CA LYS A 3 20.29 13.78 62.01
C LYS A 3 20.39 14.70 60.78
N LYS A 4 21.59 15.10 60.34
CA LYS A 4 21.76 15.95 59.14
C LYS A 4 22.14 15.19 57.87
N PHE A 5 22.44 13.89 57.95
CA PHE A 5 22.87 13.11 56.80
C PHE A 5 21.71 12.50 55.99
N PHE A 6 20.54 12.33 56.61
CA PHE A 6 19.37 11.71 55.97
C PHE A 6 18.53 12.66 55.12
N LEU A 7 18.72 13.98 55.23
CA LEU A 7 18.02 14.95 54.39
C LEU A 7 18.72 15.17 53.04
N LEU A 8 20.00 14.81 52.92
CA LEU A 8 20.77 14.99 51.70
C LEU A 8 20.59 13.83 50.69
N THR A 9 20.26 12.64 51.17
CA THR A 9 20.02 11.46 50.33
C THR A 9 18.60 11.38 49.77
N PHE A 10 17.63 12.09 50.36
CA PHE A 10 16.24 12.09 49.85
C PHE A 10 16.01 13.10 48.71
N VAL A 11 16.90 14.08 48.53
CA VAL A 11 16.79 15.11 47.47
C VAL A 11 17.49 14.67 46.16
N MET A 12 18.42 13.71 46.21
CA MET A 12 19.11 13.21 45.02
C MET A 12 18.32 12.15 44.22
N VAL A 13 17.18 11.66 44.74
CA VAL A 13 16.39 10.60 44.06
C VAL A 13 15.24 11.19 43.20
N PHE A 14 14.92 12.48 43.34
CA PHE A 14 13.81 13.11 42.61
C PHE A 14 14.22 14.12 41.52
N LEU A 15 15.50 14.20 41.15
CA LEU A 15 16.01 15.13 40.12
C LEU A 15 16.70 14.46 38.92
N ASN A 16 16.57 13.15 38.73
CA ASN A 16 16.89 12.50 37.44
C ASN A 16 15.63 12.38 36.57
N SER A 17 14.97 13.51 36.37
CA SER A 17 14.06 13.73 35.25
C SER A 17 14.87 14.39 34.14
N CYS A 18 15.33 13.61 33.17
CA CYS A 18 15.66 13.98 31.78
C CYS A 18 16.34 12.75 31.15
N SER A 19 15.59 12.02 30.33
CA SER A 19 15.57 12.17 28.87
C SER A 19 16.44 11.09 28.23
N TRP A 20 15.93 9.86 28.25
CA TRP A 20 16.15 8.96 27.13
C TRP A 20 14.88 9.01 26.29
N LEU A 21 14.62 10.17 25.69
CA LEU A 21 13.96 10.17 24.39
C LEU A 21 15.01 9.58 23.45
N HIS A 22 14.74 8.36 23.02
CA HIS A 22 15.53 7.67 22.02
C HIS A 22 15.71 8.60 20.81
N LYS A 23 16.97 8.84 20.47
CA LYS A 23 17.45 9.83 19.49
C LYS A 23 16.91 9.63 18.06
N GLU A 24 16.10 8.60 17.84
CA GLU A 24 15.43 8.29 16.57
C GLU A 24 14.14 9.08 16.33
N TRP A 25 13.59 9.77 17.33
CA TRP A 25 12.34 10.55 17.15
C TRP A 25 12.54 11.97 16.62
N GLU A 26 13.74 12.54 16.75
CA GLU A 26 14.06 13.90 16.27
C GLU A 26 14.56 13.95 14.83
N ASP A 27 14.94 12.82 14.22
CA ASP A 27 15.37 12.73 12.81
C ASP A 27 14.21 12.42 11.84
N ARG A 28 12.98 12.83 12.17
CA ARG A 28 11.87 12.74 11.20
C ARG A 28 12.15 13.74 10.07
N PRO A 29 12.20 13.32 8.80
CA PRO A 29 12.33 14.25 7.69
C PRO A 29 11.09 15.17 7.65
N ASP A 30 11.32 16.47 7.71
CA ASP A 30 10.34 17.50 7.37
C ASP A 30 10.11 17.45 5.87
N TRP A 31 8.97 16.93 5.43
CA TRP A 31 8.52 17.16 4.07
C TRP A 31 7.04 17.48 4.10
N LEU A 32 6.76 18.68 3.62
CA LEU A 32 5.44 19.25 3.47
C LEU A 32 4.59 18.37 2.56
N MET A 33 3.31 18.22 2.92
CA MET A 33 2.28 17.92 1.92
C MET A 33 2.44 18.89 0.73
N PRO A 34 2.30 18.42 -0.52
CA PRO A 34 2.05 19.35 -1.61
C PRO A 34 0.80 20.17 -1.26
N ASP A 35 0.92 21.50 -1.30
CA ASP A 35 -0.13 22.42 -0.90
C ASP A 35 -1.47 22.02 -1.54
N SER A 36 -2.48 21.80 -0.71
CA SER A 36 -3.82 21.33 -1.08
C SER A 36 -4.65 22.37 -1.86
N SER A 37 -4.00 23.28 -2.59
CA SER A 37 -4.60 24.47 -3.19
C SER A 37 -4.64 24.44 -4.71
N THR A 38 -4.94 23.29 -5.32
CA THR A 38 -5.49 23.26 -6.69
C THR A 38 -6.50 22.12 -6.82
N SER A 39 -7.66 22.30 -6.18
CA SER A 39 -8.84 21.50 -6.47
C SER A 39 -9.38 21.88 -7.85
N SER A 40 -8.95 21.17 -8.90
CA SER A 40 -9.73 21.10 -10.13
C SER A 40 -10.89 20.16 -9.89
N THR A 41 -12.07 20.73 -9.68
CA THR A 41 -13.34 20.00 -9.64
C THR A 41 -13.55 19.24 -10.95
N GLN A 42 -13.31 17.93 -10.92
CA GLN A 42 -13.84 17.02 -11.93
C GLN A 42 -15.01 16.25 -11.34
N THR A 43 -16.10 16.29 -12.10
CA THR A 43 -17.40 15.71 -11.81
C THR A 43 -17.28 14.20 -11.63
N ILE A 44 -17.50 13.73 -10.39
CA ILE A 44 -17.61 12.30 -10.06
C ILE A 44 -18.90 11.78 -10.69
N ASN A 45 -18.79 11.17 -11.87
CA ASN A 45 -19.87 10.37 -12.43
C ASN A 45 -19.90 9.03 -11.70
N ASN A 46 -20.82 8.92 -10.73
CA ASN A 46 -21.23 7.66 -10.14
C ASN A 46 -21.72 6.71 -11.24
N SER A 47 -20.87 5.75 -11.61
CA SER A 47 -21.17 4.64 -12.50
C SER A 47 -20.47 3.41 -11.93
N SER A 48 -21.24 2.36 -11.69
CA SER A 48 -20.94 1.09 -11.01
C SER A 48 -19.91 0.19 -11.71
N ASN A 49 -18.81 0.78 -12.19
CA ASN A 49 -17.61 0.15 -12.70
C ASN A 49 -16.46 1.01 -12.20
N THR A 50 -16.11 0.89 -10.92
CA THR A 50 -14.99 1.63 -10.37
C THR A 50 -13.73 1.16 -11.10
N LEU A 51 -13.28 1.99 -12.04
CA LEU A 51 -12.03 1.80 -12.75
C LEU A 51 -10.93 1.98 -11.72
N LEU A 52 -10.15 0.93 -11.53
CA LEU A 52 -8.98 0.93 -10.68
C LEU A 52 -7.86 1.69 -11.40
N VAL A 53 -7.03 2.37 -10.62
CA VAL A 53 -5.85 3.06 -11.13
C VAL A 53 -4.96 2.10 -11.89
N SER A 54 -4.88 0.83 -11.46
CA SER A 54 -4.18 -0.24 -12.18
C SER A 54 -4.66 -0.55 -13.61
N GLY A 55 -5.74 0.10 -14.08
CA GLY A 55 -6.29 -0.08 -15.43
C GLY A 55 -7.36 -1.17 -15.52
N PHE A 56 -7.70 -1.81 -14.40
CA PHE A 56 -8.72 -2.87 -14.34
C PHE A 56 -10.03 -2.36 -13.75
N SER A 57 -11.15 -3.01 -14.06
CA SER A 57 -12.40 -2.84 -13.31
C SER A 57 -12.49 -3.84 -12.17
N ILE A 58 -13.11 -3.48 -11.05
CA ILE A 58 -13.46 -4.42 -9.96
C ILE A 58 -14.31 -5.59 -10.48
N LEU A 59 -15.12 -5.36 -11.51
CA LEU A 59 -15.97 -6.39 -12.10
C LEU A 59 -15.24 -7.23 -13.16
N SER A 60 -13.96 -6.96 -13.43
CA SER A 60 -13.21 -7.68 -14.46
C SER A 60 -13.14 -9.15 -14.12
N SER A 61 -13.42 -9.98 -15.12
CA SER A 61 -13.25 -11.42 -15.02
C SER A 61 -11.79 -11.83 -15.28
N PRO A 62 -11.37 -13.03 -14.83
CA PRO A 62 -10.06 -13.57 -15.14
C PRO A 62 -9.78 -13.68 -16.64
N SER A 63 -10.82 -13.83 -17.47
CA SER A 63 -10.68 -13.87 -18.93
C SER A 63 -10.42 -12.51 -19.55
N GLU A 64 -11.06 -11.46 -19.04
CA GLU A 64 -10.87 -10.08 -19.51
C GLU A 64 -9.47 -9.60 -19.14
N VAL A 65 -9.07 -9.75 -17.87
CA VAL A 65 -7.72 -9.37 -17.41
C VAL A 65 -6.62 -10.06 -18.22
N ARG A 66 -6.78 -11.34 -18.58
CA ARG A 66 -5.82 -12.00 -19.48
C ARG A 66 -5.74 -11.37 -20.86
N LYS A 67 -6.87 -10.94 -21.42
CA LYS A 67 -6.91 -10.27 -22.72
C LYS A 67 -6.26 -8.90 -22.62
N ASP A 68 -6.52 -8.15 -21.56
CA ASP A 68 -5.98 -6.80 -21.36
C ASP A 68 -4.46 -6.84 -21.18
N ILE A 69 -3.94 -7.78 -20.36
CA ILE A 69 -2.50 -7.98 -20.20
C ILE A 69 -1.85 -8.35 -21.55
N ALA A 70 -2.45 -9.28 -22.29
CA ALA A 70 -1.94 -9.69 -23.60
C ALA A 70 -2.00 -8.58 -24.65
N ALA A 71 -3.06 -7.76 -24.63
CA ALA A 71 -3.23 -6.60 -25.51
C ALA A 71 -2.19 -5.52 -25.22
N GLY A 72 -1.79 -5.35 -23.97
CA GLY A 72 -0.66 -4.51 -23.56
C GLY A 72 0.72 -5.05 -23.96
N GLY A 73 0.79 -6.22 -24.61
CA GLY A 73 2.06 -6.86 -24.99
C GLY A 73 2.85 -7.44 -23.81
N LEU A 74 2.23 -7.55 -22.64
CA LEU A 74 2.87 -8.03 -21.42
C LEU A 74 2.75 -9.55 -21.30
N LYS A 75 3.82 -10.20 -20.83
CA LYS A 75 3.82 -11.63 -20.52
C LYS A 75 3.46 -11.81 -19.04
N TYR A 76 2.57 -12.75 -18.75
CA TYR A 76 2.16 -13.07 -17.40
C TYR A 76 2.43 -14.51 -17.02
N GLU A 77 2.69 -14.70 -15.74
CA GLU A 77 2.73 -16.00 -15.08
C GLU A 77 1.42 -16.20 -14.32
N LYS A 78 0.79 -17.36 -14.53
CA LYS A 78 -0.43 -17.75 -13.84
C LYS A 78 -0.07 -18.72 -12.73
N SER A 79 -0.35 -18.37 -11.48
CA SER A 79 -0.26 -19.29 -10.36
C SER A 79 -1.66 -19.72 -9.90
N LYS A 80 -1.83 -21.03 -9.75
CA LYS A 80 -3.00 -21.64 -9.11
C LYS A 80 -2.46 -22.62 -8.08
N ASN A 81 -2.77 -22.39 -6.81
CA ASN A 81 -2.31 -23.26 -5.74
C ASN A 81 -3.43 -24.26 -5.42
N ASP A 82 -3.13 -25.57 -5.51
CA ASP A 82 -4.12 -26.64 -5.32
C ASP A 82 -4.73 -26.67 -3.91
N ARG A 83 -4.00 -26.19 -2.89
CA ARG A 83 -4.54 -25.99 -1.52
C ARG A 83 -5.38 -24.71 -1.41
N LYS A 84 -5.13 -23.72 -2.27
CA LYS A 84 -5.87 -22.45 -2.41
C LYS A 84 -6.68 -22.46 -3.70
N ALA A 85 -7.41 -23.54 -4.01
CA ALA A 85 -8.06 -23.74 -5.32
C ALA A 85 -9.01 -22.60 -5.74
N LYS A 86 -9.46 -21.79 -4.77
CA LYS A 86 -10.32 -20.61 -4.95
C LYS A 86 -9.55 -19.34 -5.32
N LEU A 87 -8.24 -19.28 -5.06
CA LEU A 87 -7.38 -18.16 -5.43
C LEU A 87 -6.71 -18.41 -6.77
N LEU A 88 -6.72 -17.36 -7.59
CA LEU A 88 -6.06 -17.33 -8.87
C LEU A 88 -5.30 -16.01 -8.98
N SER A 89 -4.01 -16.10 -9.25
CA SER A 89 -3.15 -14.92 -9.34
C SER A 89 -2.46 -14.87 -10.71
N TYR A 90 -2.41 -13.67 -11.28
CA TYR A 90 -1.57 -13.36 -12.44
C TYR A 90 -0.53 -12.36 -12.02
N SER A 91 0.74 -12.67 -12.25
CA SER A 91 1.86 -11.76 -12.02
C SER A 91 2.54 -11.48 -13.36
N PHE A 92 2.88 -10.23 -13.63
CA PHE A 92 3.51 -9.82 -14.87
C PHE A 92 4.42 -8.62 -14.65
N GLY A 93 5.52 -8.57 -15.40
CA GLY A 93 6.39 -7.40 -15.44
C GLY A 93 5.71 -6.28 -16.24
N GLY A 94 5.82 -5.04 -15.76
CA GLY A 94 5.15 -3.88 -16.32
C GLY A 94 3.91 -3.46 -15.54
N THR A 95 3.22 -2.45 -16.08
CA THR A 95 1.95 -1.92 -15.58
C THR A 95 1.02 -1.64 -16.74
N LEU A 96 -0.29 -1.73 -16.51
CA LEU A 96 -1.32 -1.29 -17.45
C LEU A 96 -1.79 0.15 -17.18
N ILE A 97 -1.22 0.82 -16.17
CA ILE A 97 -1.45 2.26 -16.00
C ILE A 97 -0.92 2.96 -17.24
N ASP A 98 -1.82 3.62 -17.96
CA ASP A 98 -1.44 4.61 -18.97
C ASP A 98 -0.97 5.89 -18.25
N ALA A 99 0.24 5.83 -17.68
CA ALA A 99 0.98 6.96 -17.15
C ALA A 99 2.22 7.31 -17.99
N PRO A 100 2.18 7.35 -19.34
CA PRO A 100 3.35 7.72 -20.10
C PRO A 100 3.76 9.14 -19.71
N ARG A 101 4.99 9.26 -19.20
CA ARG A 101 5.73 10.51 -18.94
C ARG A 101 5.51 11.22 -17.60
N LEU A 102 4.84 10.61 -16.61
CA LEU A 102 4.74 11.23 -15.28
C LEU A 102 5.99 11.03 -14.43
N PHE A 103 6.65 9.87 -14.54
CA PHE A 103 7.88 9.56 -13.80
C PHE A 103 8.64 8.40 -14.46
N SER A 104 9.93 8.27 -14.16
CA SER A 104 10.76 7.13 -14.58
C SER A 104 10.87 6.09 -13.45
N TYR A 105 11.08 4.83 -13.79
CA TYR A 105 11.31 3.73 -12.84
C TYR A 105 12.25 2.69 -13.45
N SER A 106 12.98 1.96 -12.60
CA SER A 106 13.94 0.93 -13.02
C SER A 106 13.26 -0.35 -13.51
N SER A 107 12.25 -0.81 -12.78
CA SER A 107 11.36 -1.90 -13.15
C SER A 107 10.01 -1.70 -12.47
N SER A 108 8.99 -2.35 -13.03
CA SER A 108 7.67 -2.43 -12.44
C SER A 108 7.14 -3.84 -12.55
N ASP A 109 6.37 -4.25 -11.55
CA ASP A 109 5.75 -5.57 -11.48
C ASP A 109 4.31 -5.40 -11.00
N SER A 110 3.39 -6.08 -11.67
CA SER A 110 1.97 -6.04 -11.33
C SER A 110 1.48 -7.44 -10.99
N THR A 111 0.57 -7.51 -10.02
CA THR A 111 -0.12 -8.74 -9.64
C THR A 111 -1.61 -8.49 -9.54
N VAL A 112 -2.41 -9.38 -10.12
CA VAL A 112 -3.87 -9.34 -10.05
C VAL A 112 -4.35 -10.65 -9.45
N ASN A 113 -5.10 -10.54 -8.36
CA ASN A 113 -5.63 -11.66 -7.60
C ASN A 113 -7.14 -11.76 -7.77
N PHE A 114 -7.61 -13.00 -7.88
CA PHE A 114 -9.01 -13.35 -7.97
C PHE A 114 -9.37 -14.34 -6.88
N PHE A 115 -10.57 -14.19 -6.34
CA PHE A 115 -11.20 -15.17 -5.46
C PHE A 115 -12.51 -15.65 -6.08
N GLU A 116 -12.61 -16.97 -6.31
CA GLU A 116 -13.78 -17.61 -6.94
C GLU A 116 -14.21 -16.98 -8.29
N GLY A 117 -13.25 -16.39 -9.01
CA GLY A 117 -13.49 -15.75 -10.31
C GLY A 117 -13.84 -14.26 -10.24
N SER A 118 -13.97 -13.69 -9.05
CA SER A 118 -14.14 -12.24 -8.85
C SER A 118 -12.80 -11.57 -8.52
N LEU A 119 -12.58 -10.36 -9.01
CA LEU A 119 -11.34 -9.61 -8.75
C LEU A 119 -11.28 -9.24 -7.26
N LEU A 120 -10.22 -9.71 -6.60
CA LEU A 120 -9.97 -9.51 -5.17
C LEU A 120 -9.04 -8.33 -4.94
N SER A 121 -7.91 -8.30 -5.63
CA SER A 121 -6.95 -7.22 -5.48
C SER A 121 -6.05 -7.05 -6.68
N THR A 122 -5.60 -5.83 -6.89
CA THR A 122 -4.50 -5.48 -7.80
C THR A 122 -3.37 -4.93 -6.96
N ARG A 123 -2.13 -5.23 -7.34
CA ARG A 123 -0.94 -4.60 -6.78
C ARG A 123 -0.01 -4.24 -7.91
N MET A 124 0.55 -3.04 -7.82
CA MET A 124 1.60 -2.57 -8.70
C MET A 124 2.78 -2.16 -7.85
N THR A 125 3.97 -2.55 -8.28
CA THR A 125 5.24 -2.24 -7.64
C THR A 125 6.07 -1.42 -8.62
N PHE A 126 6.65 -0.33 -8.14
CA PHE A 126 7.58 0.51 -8.88
C PHE A 126 8.89 0.59 -8.10
N ASN A 127 9.99 0.23 -8.76
CA ASN A 127 11.32 0.31 -8.18
C ASN A 127 12.01 1.57 -8.67
N ALA A 128 12.35 2.49 -7.77
CA ALA A 128 13.03 3.75 -8.12
C ALA A 128 14.52 3.54 -8.35
N THR A 129 15.12 4.42 -9.16
CA THR A 129 16.57 4.40 -9.46
C THR A 129 17.41 5.17 -8.44
N SER A 130 16.81 6.17 -7.78
CA SER A 130 17.44 7.05 -6.79
C SER A 130 16.38 7.57 -5.81
N ASP A 131 16.80 8.23 -4.72
CA ASP A 131 15.86 8.80 -3.73
C ASP A 131 15.06 9.97 -4.32
N GLN A 132 15.69 10.80 -5.16
CA GLN A 132 14.97 11.87 -5.87
C GLN A 132 13.91 11.29 -6.82
N ASN A 133 14.25 10.22 -7.55
CA ASN A 133 13.30 9.55 -8.42
C ASN A 133 12.18 8.84 -7.62
N LEU A 134 12.49 8.34 -6.42
CA LEU A 134 11.50 7.78 -5.51
C LEU A 134 10.44 8.84 -5.14
N GLU A 135 10.87 10.05 -4.78
CA GLU A 135 9.96 11.17 -4.48
C GLU A 135 9.09 11.55 -5.68
N GLU A 136 9.65 11.59 -6.90
CA GLU A 136 8.88 11.83 -8.13
C GLU A 136 7.78 10.78 -8.35
N ILE A 137 8.12 9.49 -8.16
CA ILE A 137 7.16 8.39 -8.26
C ILE A 137 6.06 8.55 -7.22
N ILE A 138 6.42 8.80 -5.95
CA ILE A 138 5.47 8.96 -4.84
C ILE A 138 4.52 10.11 -5.14
N ASN A 139 5.04 11.29 -5.48
CA ASN A 139 4.24 12.48 -5.73
C ASN A 139 3.27 12.26 -6.90
N SER A 140 3.74 11.64 -7.97
CA SER A 140 2.91 11.38 -9.15
C SER A 140 1.80 10.38 -8.84
N LEU A 141 2.12 9.26 -8.18
CA LEU A 141 1.13 8.26 -7.78
C LEU A 141 0.13 8.83 -6.77
N TYR A 142 0.61 9.62 -5.81
CA TYR A 142 -0.24 10.30 -4.85
C TYR A 142 -1.24 11.23 -5.54
N GLN A 143 -0.79 12.03 -6.51
CA GLN A 143 -1.69 12.91 -7.28
C GLN A 143 -2.71 12.11 -8.10
N ILE A 144 -2.28 11.01 -8.75
CA ILE A 144 -3.21 10.11 -9.46
C ILE A 144 -4.27 9.56 -8.49
N LEU A 145 -3.86 9.08 -7.32
CA LEU A 145 -4.76 8.53 -6.32
C LEU A 145 -5.71 9.59 -5.76
N VAL A 146 -5.23 10.80 -5.50
CA VAL A 146 -6.06 11.91 -5.04
C VAL A 146 -7.09 12.32 -6.09
N ASN A 147 -6.69 12.33 -7.37
CA ASN A 147 -7.61 12.66 -8.46
C ASN A 147 -8.71 11.59 -8.65
N ASN A 148 -8.42 10.32 -8.37
CA ASN A 148 -9.39 9.22 -8.52
C ASN A 148 -10.22 8.96 -7.26
N TYR A 149 -9.64 9.13 -6.07
CA TYR A 149 -10.22 8.71 -4.79
C TYR A 149 -10.33 9.83 -3.74
N SER A 150 -10.02 11.08 -4.10
CA SER A 150 -9.95 12.23 -3.19
C SER A 150 -8.82 12.11 -2.14
N SER A 151 -8.85 12.89 -1.06
CA SER A 151 -7.78 12.85 -0.05
C SER A 151 -7.74 11.51 0.70
N PRO A 152 -6.55 11.04 1.13
CA PRO A 152 -6.45 9.82 1.93
C PRO A 152 -7.16 9.96 3.27
N ASP A 153 -7.77 8.87 3.74
CA ASP A 153 -8.43 8.81 5.05
C ASP A 153 -7.43 8.71 6.20
N SER A 154 -6.28 8.09 5.95
CA SER A 154 -5.23 7.98 6.96
C SER A 154 -3.83 7.90 6.36
N GLU A 155 -2.86 8.36 7.14
CA GLU A 155 -1.45 8.21 6.88
C GLU A 155 -0.78 7.54 8.08
N ALA A 156 0.12 6.59 7.80
CA ALA A 156 0.96 5.96 8.79
C ALA A 156 2.41 5.92 8.32
N SER A 157 3.35 6.18 9.22
CA SER A 157 4.77 5.96 9.00
C SER A 157 5.37 5.13 10.12
N ILE A 158 6.16 4.12 9.75
CA ILE A 158 6.85 3.23 10.67
C ILE A 158 8.24 2.94 10.07
N TYR A 159 9.29 3.43 10.72
CA TYR A 159 10.68 3.33 10.23
C TYR A 159 10.83 3.90 8.81
N SER A 160 11.41 3.12 7.89
CA SER A 160 11.57 3.42 6.46
C SER A 160 10.29 3.21 5.64
N PHE A 161 9.18 2.79 6.27
CA PHE A 161 7.92 2.56 5.61
C PHE A 161 6.94 3.70 5.84
N GLN A 162 6.24 4.07 4.78
CA GLN A 162 5.10 4.99 4.84
C GLN A 162 3.93 4.38 4.10
N THR A 163 2.70 4.64 4.55
CA THR A 163 1.50 4.15 3.89
C THR A 163 0.39 5.19 3.98
N TYR A 164 -0.20 5.49 2.84
CA TYR A 164 -1.43 6.26 2.73
C TYR A 164 -2.57 5.29 2.41
N LYS A 165 -3.72 5.50 3.05
CA LYS A 165 -4.90 4.67 2.89
C LYS A 165 -6.08 5.50 2.43
N TRP A 166 -6.79 4.98 1.43
CA TRP A 166 -8.13 5.41 1.04
C TRP A 166 -9.09 4.25 1.27
N ASN A 167 -10.30 4.55 1.71
CA ASN A 167 -11.37 3.61 1.96
C ASN A 167 -12.67 4.18 1.43
N ASN A 168 -13.03 3.76 0.23
CA ASN A 168 -14.29 4.14 -0.40
C ASN A 168 -15.11 2.87 -0.53
N GLU A 169 -15.97 2.56 0.46
CA GLU A 169 -16.95 1.45 0.63
C GLU A 169 -16.81 0.16 -0.21
N GLU A 170 -16.57 0.28 -1.51
CA GLU A 170 -16.26 -0.78 -2.47
C GLU A 170 -14.76 -1.15 -2.55
N VAL A 171 -13.83 -0.21 -2.33
CA VAL A 171 -12.38 -0.39 -2.50
C VAL A 171 -11.58 0.21 -1.35
N GLU A 172 -10.64 -0.57 -0.80
CA GLU A 172 -9.53 -0.05 -0.01
C GLU A 172 -8.30 0.12 -0.91
N VAL A 173 -7.70 1.31 -0.91
CA VAL A 173 -6.50 1.61 -1.68
C VAL A 173 -5.36 1.97 -0.74
N PHE A 174 -4.17 1.45 -1.02
CA PHE A 174 -2.95 1.67 -0.26
C PHE A 174 -1.84 2.14 -1.18
N LEU A 175 -1.25 3.29 -0.86
CA LEU A 175 0.04 3.72 -1.39
C LEU A 175 1.08 3.46 -0.31
N SER A 176 1.87 2.41 -0.46
CA SER A 176 2.94 2.08 0.48
C SER A 176 4.30 2.39 -0.11
N VAL A 177 5.17 2.99 0.68
CA VAL A 177 6.53 3.38 0.31
C VAL A 177 7.50 2.65 1.21
N ASP A 178 8.45 1.93 0.62
CA ASP A 178 9.60 1.32 1.27
C ASP A 178 10.84 2.12 0.87
N LYS A 179 11.22 3.09 1.71
CA LYS A 179 12.34 4.01 1.44
C LYS A 179 13.69 3.30 1.43
N GLU A 180 13.84 2.27 2.27
CA GLU A 180 15.09 1.52 2.40
C GLU A 180 15.42 0.78 1.09
N ASN A 181 14.40 0.18 0.48
CA ASN A 181 14.57 -0.55 -0.78
C ASN A 181 14.19 0.26 -2.03
N LYS A 182 13.80 1.53 -1.86
CA LYS A 182 13.37 2.42 -2.96
C LYS A 182 12.21 1.84 -3.77
N ARG A 183 11.20 1.32 -3.08
CA ARG A 183 10.03 0.70 -3.71
C ARG A 183 8.74 1.41 -3.33
N VAL A 184 7.85 1.52 -4.29
CA VAL A 184 6.51 2.05 -4.09
C VAL A 184 5.50 1.01 -4.54
N PHE A 185 4.48 0.79 -3.71
CA PHE A 185 3.40 -0.14 -3.95
C PHE A 185 2.09 0.63 -4.03
N VAL A 186 1.30 0.35 -5.06
CA VAL A 186 -0.11 0.73 -5.11
C VAL A 186 -0.91 -0.56 -5.04
N THR A 187 -1.70 -0.73 -4.00
CA THR A 187 -2.58 -1.88 -3.83
C THR A 187 -4.01 -1.42 -3.78
N GLU A 188 -4.88 -2.05 -4.56
CA GLU A 188 -6.31 -1.79 -4.58
C GLU A 188 -7.03 -3.09 -4.26
N ILE A 189 -7.91 -3.09 -3.27
CA ILE A 189 -8.57 -4.27 -2.72
C ILE A 189 -10.07 -4.08 -2.80
N ASN A 190 -10.77 -5.08 -3.32
CA ASN A 190 -12.23 -5.12 -3.33
C ASN A 190 -12.75 -5.40 -1.91
N SER A 191 -13.12 -4.34 -1.18
CA SER A 191 -13.55 -4.40 0.21
C SER A 191 -14.78 -5.29 0.40
N LYS A 192 -15.76 -5.18 -0.51
CA LYS A 192 -16.98 -6.01 -0.47
C LYS A 192 -16.67 -7.49 -0.56
N LEU A 193 -15.70 -7.87 -1.41
CA LEU A 193 -15.27 -9.26 -1.53
C LEU A 193 -14.44 -9.71 -0.34
N GLU A 194 -13.56 -8.84 0.19
CA GLU A 194 -12.75 -9.13 1.38
C GLU A 194 -13.63 -9.36 2.63
N GLU A 195 -14.69 -8.58 2.79
CA GLU A 195 -15.64 -8.71 3.91
C GLU A 195 -16.64 -9.85 3.73
N SER A 196 -16.72 -10.44 2.53
CA SER A 196 -17.64 -11.53 2.24
C SER A 196 -17.41 -12.73 3.15
N ARG A 197 -18.50 -13.38 3.57
CA ARG A 197 -18.43 -14.55 4.44
C ARG A 197 -17.54 -15.66 3.86
N SER A 198 -17.66 -15.93 2.55
CA SER A 198 -16.89 -16.97 1.87
C SER A 198 -15.39 -16.67 1.87
N PHE A 199 -15.00 -15.42 1.63
CA PHE A 199 -13.60 -15.01 1.69
C PHE A 199 -13.07 -15.03 3.13
N ARG A 200 -13.84 -14.57 4.11
CA ARG A 200 -13.46 -14.62 5.53
C ARG A 200 -13.26 -16.05 6.03
N GLU A 201 -14.17 -16.96 5.70
CA GLU A 201 -14.03 -18.39 6.03
C GLU A 201 -12.81 -19.01 5.33
N PHE A 202 -12.54 -18.63 4.08
CA PHE A 202 -11.33 -19.04 3.36
C PHE A 202 -10.06 -18.47 4.01
N LYS A 203 -10.06 -17.19 4.40
CA LYS A 203 -8.95 -16.52 5.10
C LYS A 203 -8.63 -17.24 6.40
N ASN A 204 -9.63 -17.44 7.26
CA ASN A 204 -9.47 -18.12 8.54
C ASN A 204 -8.97 -19.57 8.39
N LYS A 205 -9.30 -20.25 7.29
CA LYS A 205 -8.93 -21.65 7.06
C LYS A 205 -7.56 -21.85 6.42
N PHE A 206 -7.11 -20.93 5.57
CA PHE A 206 -5.95 -21.16 4.71
C PHE A 206 -4.92 -20.03 4.69
N ILE A 207 -5.30 -18.83 5.13
CA ILE A 207 -4.43 -17.66 5.09
C ILE A 207 -3.63 -17.57 6.40
N ASP A 208 -4.27 -17.66 7.56
CA ASP A 208 -3.58 -17.57 8.87
C ASP A 208 -2.56 -18.70 9.10
N GLU A 209 -2.75 -19.88 8.48
CA GLU A 209 -1.78 -21.00 8.61
C GLU A 209 -0.47 -20.80 7.82
N TYR A 210 -0.39 -19.86 6.85
CA TYR A 210 0.78 -19.79 5.94
C TYR A 210 1.26 -18.39 5.55
N GLN A 211 0.47 -17.33 5.69
CA GLN A 211 0.81 -15.95 5.27
C GLN A 211 -0.04 -14.94 6.04
N THR A 212 0.58 -13.92 6.64
CA THR A 212 -0.11 -12.66 6.96
C THR A 212 -0.47 -11.99 5.63
N TYR A 213 -1.59 -12.38 5.03
CA TYR A 213 -2.15 -11.76 3.82
C TYR A 213 -2.17 -10.24 3.94
N ASP A 214 -2.46 -9.72 5.14
CA ASP A 214 -2.45 -8.29 5.37
C ASP A 214 -1.04 -7.68 5.22
N GLU A 215 0.03 -8.37 5.62
CA GLU A 215 1.43 -7.89 5.51
C GLU A 215 1.96 -7.90 4.08
N GLU A 216 1.72 -8.99 3.36
CA GLU A 216 2.17 -9.11 1.97
C GLU A 216 1.27 -8.32 1.03
N VAL A 217 -0.05 -8.31 1.28
CA VAL A 217 -1.02 -7.64 0.42
C VAL A 217 -1.14 -6.16 0.66
N LYS A 218 -1.27 -5.73 1.91
CA LYS A 218 -1.48 -4.31 2.23
C LYS A 218 -0.16 -3.54 2.34
N TYR A 219 0.95 -4.21 2.65
CA TYR A 219 2.24 -3.54 2.94
C TYR A 219 3.42 -4.01 2.08
N GLY A 220 3.23 -4.96 1.16
CA GLY A 220 4.28 -5.40 0.22
C GLY A 220 5.49 -6.08 0.87
N LYS A 221 5.40 -6.50 2.14
CA LYS A 221 6.52 -7.14 2.83
C LYS A 221 6.71 -8.57 2.32
N SER A 222 7.84 -8.83 1.65
CA SER A 222 8.32 -10.19 1.40
C SER A 222 8.76 -10.84 2.72
N LYS A 223 8.49 -12.13 2.90
CA LYS A 223 9.13 -12.92 3.96
C LYS A 223 10.66 -12.78 3.83
N ARG A 224 11.32 -12.50 4.96
CA ARG A 224 12.75 -12.82 5.14
C ARG A 224 12.93 -14.34 5.15
#